data_AF-A0A2T4VZ39-F1
#
_entry.id   AF-A0A2T4VZ39-F1
#
_cell.length_a   1.000
_cell.length_b   1.000
_cell.length_c   1.000
_cell.angle_alpha   90.00
_cell.angle_beta   90.00
_cell.angle_gamma   90.00
#
_symmetry.space_group_name_H-M   'P 1'
#
loop_
_entity.id
_entity.type
_entity.pdbx_description
1 polymer ?
#
loop_
_entity_poly.entity_id
_entity_poly.type
_entity_poly.pdbx_seq_one_letter_code
_entity_poly.pdbx_strand_id
1 'polypeptide(L)'
;MYEILLLKFPKTKLAFLLNIIILLKHCRFSETIDFGKEWADYSCSKEYFKTISPVFGKLRDMKIQGMFFRDIKDKDTIIYLPILIAFED
;
A
#
# COMPACT_ATOMS: atom_id res chain seq x y z
N MET A 1 9.40 2.89 -19.13
CA MET A 1 8.91 4.23 -18.75
C MET A 1 8.71 4.28 -17.22
N TYR A 2 9.76 4.01 -16.45
CA TYR A 2 9.73 4.00 -14.97
C TYR A 2 10.99 4.65 -14.36
N GLU A 3 11.99 5.03 -15.17
CA GLU A 3 13.30 5.49 -14.72
C GLU A 3 13.37 6.91 -14.11
N ILE A 4 12.27 7.66 -14.03
CA ILE A 4 12.33 9.06 -13.62
C ILE A 4 11.85 9.29 -12.18
N LEU A 5 11.12 8.37 -11.56
CA LEU A 5 10.40 8.71 -10.31
C LEU A 5 11.25 8.62 -9.02
N LEU A 6 12.40 7.94 -9.03
CA LEU A 6 13.15 7.67 -7.79
C LEU A 6 14.23 8.70 -7.43
N LEU A 7 14.60 9.61 -8.34
CA LEU A 7 15.87 10.33 -8.16
C LEU A 7 15.84 11.61 -7.30
N LYS A 8 14.69 12.03 -6.75
CA LYS A 8 14.65 13.26 -5.91
C LYS A 8 13.61 13.20 -4.78
N PHE A 9 13.68 12.20 -3.90
CA PHE A 9 12.85 12.23 -2.70
C PHE A 9 13.51 13.04 -1.57
N PRO A 10 12.81 14.05 -1.00
CA PRO A 10 13.34 14.85 0.10
C PRO A 10 13.50 14.02 1.37
N LYS A 11 14.60 14.22 2.10
CA LYS A 11 14.96 13.47 3.33
C LYS A 11 14.06 13.77 4.55
N THR A 12 13.00 14.57 4.39
CA THR A 12 12.10 14.88 5.51
C THR A 12 11.02 13.81 5.62
N LYS A 13 10.78 13.30 6.84
CA LYS A 13 9.82 12.21 7.13
C LYS A 13 8.42 12.46 6.54
N LEU A 14 7.99 13.72 6.50
CA LEU A 14 6.71 14.13 5.91
C LEU A 14 6.68 14.03 4.38
N ALA A 15 7.76 14.40 3.69
CA ALA A 15 7.85 14.29 2.23
C ALA A 15 7.97 12.83 1.79
N PHE A 16 8.68 12.01 2.56
CA PHE A 16 8.75 10.57 2.34
C PHE A 16 7.35 9.93 2.47
N LEU A 17 6.62 10.25 3.55
CA LEU A 17 5.25 9.78 3.79
C LEU A 17 4.30 10.18 2.65
N LEU A 18 4.34 11.43 2.21
CA LEU A 18 3.48 11.93 1.13
C LEU A 18 3.78 11.24 -0.22
N ASN A 19 5.05 11.05 -0.55
CA ASN A 19 5.45 10.39 -1.80
C ASN A 19 5.11 8.90 -1.81
N ILE A 20 5.25 8.24 -0.66
CA ILE A 20 4.79 6.86 -0.51
C ILE A 20 3.29 6.77 -0.70
N ILE A 21 2.47 7.64 -0.10
CA ILE A 21 1.01 7.57 -0.28
C ILE A 21 0.62 7.69 -1.76
N ILE A 22 1.32 8.53 -2.53
CA ILE A 22 1.11 8.64 -3.98
C ILE A 22 1.50 7.33 -4.69
N LEU A 23 2.65 6.76 -4.35
CA LEU A 23 3.08 5.46 -4.89
C LEU A 23 2.04 4.37 -4.56
N LEU A 24 1.56 4.34 -3.31
CA LEU A 24 0.58 3.38 -2.84
C LEU A 24 -0.77 3.55 -3.56
N LYS A 25 -1.18 4.79 -3.86
CA LYS A 25 -2.43 5.08 -4.60
C LYS A 25 -2.39 4.58 -6.05
N HIS A 26 -1.21 4.50 -6.66
CA HIS A 26 -1.04 3.98 -8.02
C HIS A 26 -0.67 2.49 -8.05
N CYS A 27 -0.17 1.94 -6.93
CA CYS A 27 0.08 0.51 -6.81
C CYS A 27 -1.24 -0.24 -6.78
N ARG A 28 -1.42 -1.13 -7.74
CA ARG A 28 -2.52 -2.10 -7.72
C ARG A 28 -2.26 -3.09 -6.58
N PHE A 29 -2.75 -2.74 -5.40
CA PHE A 29 -2.59 -3.54 -4.20
C PHE A 29 -3.39 -4.84 -4.26
N SER A 30 -2.73 -5.95 -3.92
CA SER A 30 -3.34 -7.26 -3.74
C SER A 30 -2.63 -7.96 -2.59
N GLU A 31 -3.36 -8.73 -1.81
CA GLU A 31 -2.77 -9.60 -0.77
C GLU A 31 -1.89 -10.73 -1.35
N THR A 32 -2.01 -10.99 -2.65
CA THR A 32 -1.28 -12.04 -3.36
C THR A 32 -0.09 -11.53 -4.17
N ILE A 33 0.04 -10.20 -4.32
CA ILE A 33 1.14 -9.59 -5.05
C ILE A 33 2.20 -9.17 -4.04
N ASP A 34 3.41 -9.68 -4.22
CA ASP A 34 4.57 -9.27 -3.44
C ASP A 34 5.08 -7.93 -3.96
N PHE A 35 4.63 -6.84 -3.31
CA PHE A 35 4.96 -5.48 -3.70
C PHE A 35 6.48 -5.24 -3.69
N GLY A 36 7.19 -5.71 -2.66
CA GLY A 36 8.63 -5.55 -2.58
C GLY A 36 9.32 -6.22 -3.78
N LYS A 37 8.86 -7.42 -4.16
CA LYS A 37 9.43 -8.14 -5.30
C LYS A 37 9.17 -7.43 -6.63
N GLU A 38 7.96 -6.90 -6.81
CA GLU A 38 7.57 -6.26 -8.07
C GLU A 38 8.18 -4.85 -8.25
N TRP A 39 8.50 -4.15 -7.15
CA TRP A 39 8.88 -2.73 -7.19
C TRP A 39 10.27 -2.41 -6.65
N ALA A 40 10.85 -3.28 -5.83
CA ALA A 40 12.07 -3.02 -5.10
C ALA A 40 13.09 -4.17 -5.16
N ASP A 41 12.85 -5.19 -5.99
CA ASP A 41 13.70 -6.38 -6.16
C ASP A 41 13.98 -7.18 -4.86
N TYR A 42 13.20 -6.98 -3.80
CA TYR A 42 13.27 -7.75 -2.56
C TYR A 42 11.90 -8.23 -2.11
N SER A 43 11.75 -9.50 -1.73
CA SER A 43 10.46 -10.00 -1.26
C SER A 43 10.05 -9.40 0.08
N CYS A 44 8.76 -9.05 0.22
CA CYS A 44 8.18 -8.68 1.50
C CYS A 44 8.20 -9.86 2.49
N SER A 45 8.32 -9.55 3.77
CA SER A 45 8.33 -10.53 4.86
C SER A 45 6.99 -11.26 4.98
N LYS A 46 6.98 -12.43 5.63
CA LYS A 46 5.71 -13.13 5.93
C LYS A 46 4.85 -12.30 6.88
N GLU A 47 5.50 -11.56 7.77
CA GLU A 47 4.93 -10.63 8.73
C GLU A 47 4.19 -9.49 8.01
N TYR A 48 4.77 -8.94 6.93
CA TYR A 48 4.09 -7.97 6.06
C TYR A 48 2.75 -8.54 5.58
N PHE A 49 2.75 -9.72 4.95
CA PHE A 49 1.54 -10.34 4.42
C PHE A 49 0.49 -10.61 5.51
N LYS A 50 0.94 -11.02 6.69
CA LYS A 50 0.06 -11.23 7.85
C LYS A 50 -0.58 -9.91 8.31
N THR A 51 0.16 -8.81 8.28
CA THR A 51 -0.33 -7.48 8.69
C THR A 51 -1.29 -6.88 7.67
N ILE A 52 -1.05 -7.06 6.37
CA ILE A 52 -1.93 -6.49 5.33
C ILE A 52 -3.17 -7.36 5.05
N SER A 53 -3.13 -8.67 5.29
CA SER A 53 -4.23 -9.59 4.98
C SER A 53 -5.59 -9.18 5.60
N PRO A 54 -5.68 -8.73 6.86
CA PRO A 54 -6.92 -8.22 7.44
C PRO A 54 -7.49 -6.98 6.72
N VAL A 55 -6.63 -6.14 6.15
CA VAL A 55 -7.06 -4.96 5.35
C VAL A 55 -7.77 -5.43 4.10
N PHE A 56 -7.18 -6.37 3.36
CA PHE A 56 -7.79 -6.93 2.16
C PHE A 56 -9.01 -7.80 2.45
N GLY A 57 -9.03 -8.50 3.60
CA GLY A 57 -10.20 -9.20 4.11
C GLY A 57 -11.41 -8.27 4.25
N LYS A 58 -11.23 -7.13 4.93
CA LYS A 58 -12.28 -6.10 5.05
C LYS A 58 -12.73 -5.59 3.69
N LEU A 59 -11.81 -5.33 2.76
CA LEU A 59 -12.17 -4.89 1.41
C LEU A 59 -12.98 -5.94 0.64
N ARG A 60 -12.70 -7.23 0.82
CA ARG A 60 -13.52 -8.31 0.26
C ARG A 60 -14.91 -8.33 0.87
N ASP A 61 -15.02 -8.23 2.19
CA ASP A 61 -16.31 -8.22 2.88
C ASP A 61 -17.17 -7.04 2.42
N MET A 62 -16.56 -5.85 2.30
CA MET A 62 -17.24 -4.66 1.79
C MET A 62 -17.72 -4.84 0.35
N LYS A 63 -16.89 -5.46 -0.51
CA LYS A 63 -17.26 -5.78 -1.89
C LYS A 63 -18.43 -6.77 -1.94
N ILE A 64 -18.45 -7.79 -1.08
CA ILE A 64 -19.56 -8.75 -0.96
C ILE A 64 -20.85 -8.04 -0.53
N GLN A 65 -20.75 -7.04 0.35
CA GLN A 65 -21.86 -6.18 0.77
C GLN A 65 -22.31 -5.15 -0.30
N GLY A 66 -21.70 -5.16 -1.49
CA GLY A 66 -22.05 -4.25 -2.58
C GLY A 66 -21.52 -2.83 -2.39
N MET A 67 -20.63 -2.58 -1.43
CA MET A 67 -19.98 -1.27 -1.30
C MET A 67 -18.92 -1.09 -2.37
N PHE A 68 -18.92 0.08 -3.00
CA PHE A 68 -17.86 0.43 -3.93
C PHE A 68 -16.65 0.97 -3.20
N PHE A 69 -15.45 0.64 -3.69
CA PHE A 69 -14.21 1.18 -3.16
C PHE A 69 -14.23 2.72 -3.09
N ARG A 70 -14.82 3.38 -4.10
CA ARG A 70 -14.92 4.85 -4.13
C ARG A 70 -15.69 5.43 -2.94
N ASP A 71 -16.66 4.69 -2.40
CA ASP A 71 -17.54 5.13 -1.31
C ASP A 71 -16.92 4.96 0.08
N ILE A 72 -15.79 4.24 0.16
CA ILE A 72 -15.02 4.06 1.40
C ILE A 72 -14.44 5.42 1.84
N LYS A 73 -14.82 5.88 3.03
CA LYS A 73 -14.23 7.05 3.69
C LYS A 73 -12.90 6.68 4.35
N ASP A 74 -12.03 7.67 4.54
CA ASP A 74 -10.79 7.54 5.31
C ASP A 74 -9.81 6.45 4.82
N LYS A 75 -9.79 6.17 3.51
CA LYS A 75 -8.91 5.15 2.88
C LYS A 75 -7.44 5.28 3.29
N ASP A 76 -6.99 6.53 3.49
CA ASP A 76 -5.64 6.84 3.93
C ASP A 76 -5.30 6.19 5.28
N THR A 77 -6.23 6.14 6.23
CA THR A 77 -6.00 5.55 7.56
C THR A 77 -6.37 4.07 7.63
N ILE A 78 -7.38 3.63 6.89
CA ILE A 78 -7.87 2.24 7.01
C ILE A 78 -7.22 1.26 6.03
N ILE A 79 -6.61 1.76 4.95
CA ILE A 79 -5.98 0.93 3.90
C ILE A 79 -4.51 1.29 3.74
N TYR A 80 -4.21 2.55 3.41
CA TYR A 80 -2.85 2.92 3.01
C TYR A 80 -1.87 2.96 4.21
N LEU A 81 -2.29 3.51 5.36
CA LEU A 81 -1.44 3.60 6.54
C LEU A 81 -1.01 2.23 7.09
N PRO A 82 -1.90 1.23 7.28
CA PRO A 82 -1.48 -0.10 7.73
C PRO A 82 -0.54 -0.81 6.76
N ILE A 83 -0.76 -0.65 5.44
CA ILE A 83 0.12 -1.22 4.41
C ILE A 83 1.50 -0.58 4.47
N LEU A 84 1.56 0.74 4.68
CA LEU A 84 2.81 1.45 4.82
C LEU A 84 3.57 1.04 6.08
N ILE A 85 2.90 1.01 7.23
CA ILE A 85 3.53 0.59 8.48
C ILE A 85 4.10 -0.83 8.33
N ALA A 86 3.35 -1.74 7.70
CA ALA A 86 3.82 -3.09 7.46
C ALA A 86 5.05 -3.17 6.53
N PHE A 87 5.24 -2.18 5.65
CA PHE A 87 6.35 -2.13 4.70
C PHE A 87 7.63 -1.51 5.29
N GLU A 88 7.49 -0.68 6.34
CA GLU A 88 8.63 -0.10 7.07
C GLU A 88 9.30 -1.12 8.02
N ASP A 89 8.59 -2.20 8.38
CA ASP A 89 9.06 -3.34 9.19
C ASP A 89 9.80 -4.41 8.35
#